data_AF-A0A961Z8M8-F1
#
_entry.id   AF-A0A961Z8M8-F1
#
_cell.length_a   1.000
_cell.length_b   1.000
_cell.length_c   1.000
_cell.angle_alpha   90.00
_cell.angle_beta   90.00
_cell.angle_gamma   90.00
#
_symmetry.space_group_name_H-M   'P 1'
#
loop_
_entity.id
_entity.type
_entity.pdbx_description
1 polymer ?
#
loop_
_entity_poly.entity_id
_entity_poly.type
_entity_poly.pdbx_seq_one_letter_code
_entity_poly.pdbx_strand_id
1 'polypeptide(L)'
;KDLLNVGRVLRLPTSRTITKLVLPSALPLIFTGLRLSLGVGWMVLIAAEMLAQNPGLGKFVWDEFQNGSSQSLAKIMVAVLTIGIIGFLLDRVMYALQQAFTYSTNR
;
A
#
# COMPACT_ATOMS: atom_id res chain seq x y z
N LYS A 1 19.58 5.86 18.78
CA LYS A 1 19.98 5.58 20.18
C LYS A 1 20.17 6.88 20.97
N ASP A 2 20.66 7.96 20.37
CA ASP A 2 20.78 9.29 21.03
C ASP A 2 19.46 9.94 21.48
N LEU A 3 18.37 9.83 20.72
CA LEU A 3 17.10 10.50 21.03
C LEU A 3 16.46 10.03 22.36
N LEU A 4 16.65 8.76 22.73
CA LEU A 4 16.20 8.22 24.01
C LEU A 4 17.03 8.73 25.19
N ASN A 5 18.32 9.02 24.95
CA ASN A 5 19.22 9.53 25.99
C ASN A 5 18.94 11.02 26.26
N VAL A 6 18.64 11.81 25.23
CA VAL A 6 18.25 13.23 25.36
C VAL A 6 16.90 13.39 26.08
N GLY A 7 15.92 12.53 25.78
CA GLY A 7 14.63 12.51 26.50
C GLY A 7 14.76 12.16 27.98
N ARG A 8 15.78 11.38 28.35
CA ARG A 8 16.08 11.01 29.75
C ARG A 8 16.77 12.14 30.51
N VAL A 9 17.58 12.96 29.84
CA VAL A 9 18.24 14.16 30.42
C VAL A 9 17.23 15.27 30.71
N LEU A 10 16.14 15.38 29.93
CA LEU A 10 15.12 16.43 30.06
C LEU A 10 13.99 16.13 31.07
N ARG A 11 13.96 14.98 31.75
CA ARG A 11 12.93 14.61 32.76
C ARG A 11 11.47 14.91 32.33
N LEU A 12 11.14 14.70 31.06
CA LEU A 12 9.78 14.91 30.56
C LEU A 12 8.93 13.63 30.74
N PRO A 13 7.64 13.75 31.12
CA PRO A 13 6.75 12.61 31.32
C PRO A 13 6.66 11.76 30.03
N THR A 14 6.72 10.43 30.19
CA THR A 14 6.83 9.43 29.11
C THR A 14 5.79 9.62 28.00
N SER A 15 4.59 10.09 28.34
CA SER A 15 3.51 10.41 27.41
C SER A 15 3.82 11.55 26.43
N ARG A 16 4.56 12.59 26.87
CA ARG A 16 5.00 13.70 26.01
C ARG A 16 6.19 13.30 25.13
N THR A 17 7.08 12.45 25.62
CA THR A 17 8.24 11.95 24.85
C THR A 17 7.79 11.02 23.71
N ILE A 18 6.80 10.14 23.96
CA ILE A 18 6.25 9.25 22.93
C ILE A 18 5.57 10.07 21.81
N THR A 19 4.77 11.06 22.16
CA THR A 19 3.99 11.84 21.18
C THR A 19 4.79 12.92 20.43
N LYS A 20 5.75 13.59 21.09
CA LYS A 20 6.54 14.67 20.45
C LYS A 20 7.88 14.24 19.86
N LEU A 21 8.44 13.11 20.30
CA LEU A 21 9.78 12.68 19.85
C LEU A 21 9.73 11.38 19.06
N VAL A 22 9.00 10.37 19.56
CA VAL A 22 8.94 9.06 18.91
C VAL A 22 7.95 9.05 17.74
N LEU A 23 6.78 9.67 17.88
CA LEU A 23 5.77 9.77 16.81
C LEU A 23 6.33 10.38 15.52
N PRO A 24 6.96 11.58 15.51
CA PRO A 24 7.49 12.16 14.27
C PRO A 24 8.62 11.33 13.65
N SER A 25 9.44 10.67 14.46
CA SER A 25 10.50 9.77 13.94
C SER A 25 9.97 8.41 13.47
N ALA A 26 8.85 7.93 14.01
CA ALA A 26 8.25 6.65 13.65
C ALA A 26 7.24 6.76 12.50
N LEU A 27 6.64 7.92 12.28
CA LEU A 27 5.72 8.20 11.15
C LEU A 27 6.28 7.73 9.80
N PRO A 28 7.50 8.12 9.37
CA PRO A 28 8.04 7.65 8.09
C PRO A 28 8.14 6.13 8.03
N LEU A 29 8.51 5.47 9.13
CA LEU A 29 8.63 4.00 9.26
C LEU A 29 7.27 3.29 9.18
N ILE A 30 6.23 3.86 9.78
CA ILE A 30 4.86 3.35 9.71
C ILE A 30 4.34 3.42 8.27
N PHE A 31 4.59 4.54 7.57
CA PHE A 31 4.19 4.67 6.16
C PHE A 31 4.93 3.70 5.24
N THR A 32 6.21 3.40 5.50
CA THR A 32 6.92 2.34 4.75
C THR A 32 6.26 0.97 4.96
N GLY A 33 5.88 0.65 6.20
CA GLY A 33 5.14 -0.58 6.52
C GLY A 33 3.78 -0.64 5.84
N LEU A 34 3.04 0.48 5.82
CA LEU A 34 1.72 0.59 5.18
C LEU A 34 1.81 0.40 3.66
N ARG A 35 2.85 0.96 3.03
CA ARG A 35 3.09 0.77 1.60
C ARG A 35 3.38 -0.69 1.28
N LEU A 36 4.22 -1.34 2.08
CA LEU A 36 4.56 -2.75 1.90
C LEU A 36 3.33 -3.64 2.05
N SER A 37 2.50 -3.39 3.07
CA SER A 37 1.29 -4.18 3.31
C SER A 37 0.23 -3.96 2.23
N LEU A 38 0.12 -2.75 1.66
CA LEU A 38 -0.78 -2.49 0.53
C LEU A 38 -0.34 -3.18 -0.76
N GLY A 39 0.96 -3.22 -1.05
CA GLY A 39 1.49 -3.96 -2.19
C GLY A 39 1.21 -5.46 -2.09
N VAL A 40 1.45 -6.06 -0.92
CA VAL A 40 1.15 -7.47 -0.66
C VAL A 40 -0.35 -7.73 -0.66
N GLY A 41 -1.14 -6.86 -0.02
CA GLY A 41 -2.60 -6.97 0.04
C GLY A 41 -3.25 -6.90 -1.35
N TRP A 42 -2.72 -6.06 -2.24
CA TRP A 42 -3.19 -5.99 -3.63
C TRP A 42 -2.98 -7.32 -4.38
N MET A 43 -1.82 -7.94 -4.23
CA MET A 43 -1.56 -9.26 -4.83
C MET A 43 -2.49 -10.35 -4.27
N VAL A 44 -2.71 -10.34 -2.96
CA VAL A 44 -3.62 -11.30 -2.29
C VAL A 44 -5.06 -11.09 -2.74
N LEU A 45 -5.51 -9.85 -2.89
CA LEU A 45 -6.86 -9.53 -3.38
C LEU A 45 -7.08 -10.06 -4.80
N ILE A 46 -6.11 -9.89 -5.70
CA ILE A 46 -6.19 -10.44 -7.07
C ILE A 46 -6.27 -11.97 -7.02
N ALA A 47 -5.41 -12.62 -6.22
CA ALA A 47 -5.45 -14.06 -6.08
C ALA A 47 -6.80 -14.57 -5.52
N ALA A 48 -7.38 -13.85 -4.57
CA ALA A 48 -8.70 -14.15 -4.04
C ALA A 48 -9.79 -14.01 -5.12
N GLU A 49 -9.76 -12.95 -5.93
CA GLU A 49 -10.70 -12.74 -7.05
C GLU A 49 -10.60 -13.85 -8.12
N MET A 50 -9.41 -14.42 -8.33
CA MET A 50 -9.24 -15.57 -9.24
C MET A 50 -9.86 -16.85 -8.68
N LEU A 51 -9.86 -17.05 -7.36
CA LEU A 51 -10.39 -18.26 -6.70
C LEU A 51 -11.90 -18.16 -6.39
N ALA A 52 -12.39 -16.97 -6.06
CA ALA A 52 -13.73 -16.78 -5.52
C ALA A 52 -14.87 -16.98 -6.53
N GLN A 53 -14.59 -17.18 -7.83
CA GLN A 53 -15.57 -17.29 -8.91
C GLN A 53 -16.59 -16.12 -8.97
N ASN A 54 -16.36 -15.06 -8.20
CA ASN A 54 -17.19 -13.86 -8.17
C ASN A 54 -16.97 -13.07 -9.47
N PRO A 55 -17.98 -12.33 -9.98
CA PRO A 55 -17.80 -11.51 -11.16
C PRO A 55 -16.81 -10.36 -10.85
N GLY A 56 -15.55 -10.57 -11.26
CA GLY A 56 -14.43 -9.63 -11.07
C GLY A 56 -13.42 -9.71 -12.22
N LEU A 57 -12.49 -8.75 -12.26
CA LEU A 57 -11.48 -8.64 -13.35
C LEU A 57 -10.60 -9.90 -13.47
N GLY A 58 -10.28 -10.56 -12.35
CA GLY A 58 -9.48 -11.79 -12.33
C GLY A 58 -10.21 -13.01 -12.89
N LYS A 59 -11.50 -13.17 -12.55
CA LYS A 59 -12.36 -14.20 -13.14
C LYS A 59 -12.57 -13.95 -14.64
N PHE A 60 -12.71 -12.69 -15.07
CA PHE A 60 -12.80 -12.33 -16.50
C PHE A 60 -11.52 -12.73 -17.26
N VAL A 61 -10.34 -12.46 -16.70
CA VAL A 61 -9.08 -12.96 -17.30
C VAL A 61 -9.06 -14.48 -17.41
N TRP A 62 -9.47 -15.18 -16.36
CA TRP A 62 -9.43 -16.64 -16.28
C TRP A 62 -10.43 -17.33 -17.24
N ASP A 63 -11.64 -16.79 -17.34
CA ASP A 63 -12.72 -17.29 -18.20
C ASP A 63 -12.36 -17.09 -19.69
N GLU A 64 -11.87 -15.88 -20.03
CA GLU A 64 -11.33 -15.60 -21.35
C GLU A 64 -10.07 -16.46 -21.67
N PHE A 65 -9.20 -16.75 -20.70
CA PHE A 65 -8.01 -17.60 -20.93
C PHE A 65 -8.40 -19.05 -21.27
N GLN A 66 -9.45 -19.59 -20.64
CA GLN A 66 -9.96 -20.93 -20.98
C GLN A 66 -10.66 -20.99 -22.34
N ASN A 67 -11.26 -19.89 -22.81
CA ASN A 67 -12.08 -19.88 -24.02
C ASN A 67 -11.27 -19.85 -25.35
N GLY A 68 -9.93 -19.76 -25.28
CA GLY A 68 -8.99 -20.14 -26.35
C GLY A 68 -9.05 -19.39 -27.70
N SER A 69 -9.96 -18.43 -27.88
CA SER A 69 -10.18 -17.73 -29.15
C SER A 69 -9.31 -16.47 -29.28
N SER A 70 -8.92 -16.06 -30.50
CA SER A 70 -8.03 -14.89 -30.72
C SER A 70 -8.56 -13.57 -30.16
N GLN A 71 -9.89 -13.42 -30.01
CA GLN A 71 -10.54 -12.27 -29.35
C GLN A 71 -10.38 -12.27 -27.82
N SER A 72 -10.09 -13.43 -27.23
CA SER A 72 -9.90 -13.63 -25.79
C SER A 72 -8.55 -13.10 -25.30
N LEU A 73 -7.49 -13.29 -26.10
CA LEU A 73 -6.15 -12.76 -25.79
C LEU A 73 -6.13 -11.22 -25.70
N ALA A 74 -6.85 -10.54 -26.59
CA ALA A 74 -6.98 -9.09 -26.54
C ALA A 74 -7.64 -8.60 -25.23
N LYS A 75 -8.70 -9.30 -24.78
CA LYS A 75 -9.38 -8.98 -23.52
C LYS A 75 -8.51 -9.24 -22.29
N ILE A 76 -7.73 -10.33 -22.30
CA ILE A 76 -6.77 -10.64 -21.23
C ILE A 76 -5.73 -9.54 -21.11
N MET A 77 -5.17 -9.06 -22.23
CA MET A 77 -4.21 -7.95 -22.22
C MET A 77 -4.83 -6.67 -21.63
N VAL A 78 -6.07 -6.33 -22.00
CA VAL A 78 -6.77 -5.16 -21.45
C VAL A 78 -7.01 -5.31 -19.94
N ALA A 79 -7.37 -6.50 -19.48
CA ALA A 79 -7.61 -6.75 -18.07
C ALA A 79 -6.30 -6.70 -17.25
N VAL A 80 -5.21 -7.29 -17.73
CA VAL A 80 -3.88 -7.19 -17.10
C VAL A 80 -3.40 -5.73 -17.06
N LEU A 81 -3.59 -4.99 -18.14
CA LEU A 81 -3.27 -3.55 -18.20
C LEU A 81 -4.08 -2.76 -17.16
N THR A 82 -5.38 -3.06 -17.06
CA THR A 82 -6.29 -2.42 -16.08
C THR A 82 -5.84 -2.69 -14.64
N ILE A 83 -5.50 -3.94 -14.33
CA ILE A 83 -4.98 -4.34 -13.01
C ILE A 83 -3.66 -3.61 -12.70
N GLY A 84 -2.75 -3.53 -13.68
CA GLY A 84 -1.49 -2.80 -13.55
C GLY A 84 -1.70 -1.30 -13.30
N ILE A 85 -2.64 -0.67 -14.01
CA ILE A 85 -2.99 0.74 -13.82
C ILE A 85 -3.57 0.98 -12.42
N ILE A 86 -4.47 0.13 -11.94
CA ILE A 86 -5.06 0.28 -10.60
C ILE A 86 -3.99 0.09 -9.52
N GLY A 87 -3.12 -0.92 -9.65
CA GLY A 87 -2.00 -1.14 -8.73
C GLY A 87 -1.04 0.05 -8.70
N PHE A 88 -0.72 0.62 -9.87
CA PHE A 88 0.10 1.82 -9.98
C PHE A 88 -0.57 3.05 -9.35
N LEU A 89 -1.87 3.23 -9.55
CA LEU A 89 -2.66 4.29 -8.92
C LEU A 89 -2.65 4.17 -7.40
N LEU A 90 -2.85 2.96 -6.87
CA LEU A 90 -2.81 2.70 -5.43
C LEU A 90 -1.44 3.05 -4.84
N ASP A 91 -0.35 2.64 -5.49
CA ASP A 91 1.00 3.00 -5.05
C ASP A 91 1.24 4.53 -5.12
N ARG A 92 0.74 5.19 -6.17
CA ARG A 92 0.83 6.65 -6.35
C ARG A 92 0.06 7.41 -5.27
N VAL A 93 -1.15 6.97 -4.94
CA VAL A 93 -1.97 7.55 -3.86
C VAL A 93 -1.27 7.37 -2.52
N MET A 94 -0.71 6.20 -2.26
CA MET A 94 0.06 5.95 -1.05
C MET A 94 1.31 6.83 -0.93
N TYR A 95 2.01 7.03 -2.04
CA TYR A 95 3.15 7.92 -2.10
C TYR A 95 2.74 9.39 -1.84
N ALA A 96 1.62 9.84 -2.41
CA ALA A 96 1.07 11.17 -2.15
C ALA A 96 0.64 11.35 -0.68
N LEU A 97 0.02 10.34 -0.07
CA LEU A 97 -0.33 10.34 1.36
C LEU A 97 0.92 10.39 2.24
N GLN A 98 1.95 9.62 1.91
CA GLN A 98 3.23 9.65 2.62
C GLN A 98 3.84 11.06 2.58
N GLN A 99 3.84 11.72 1.43
CA GLN A 99 4.34 13.08 1.30
C GLN A 99 3.50 14.10 2.07
N ALA A 100 2.16 14.02 1.99
CA ALA A 100 1.27 14.93 2.69
C ALA A 100 1.44 14.87 4.22
N PHE A 101 1.52 13.67 4.79
CA PHE A 101 1.71 13.50 6.23
C PHE A 101 3.14 13.82 6.69
N THR A 102 4.16 13.51 5.88
CA THR A 102 5.55 13.89 6.19
C THR A 102 5.73 15.41 6.19
N TYR A 103 5.03 16.13 5.30
CA TYR A 103 5.05 17.59 5.26
C TYR A 103 4.31 18.22 6.45
N SER A 104 3.20 17.62 6.91
CA SER A 104 2.43 18.13 8.06
C SER A 104 3.15 18.02 9.40
N THR A 105 4.11 17.11 9.55
CA THR A 105 4.88 16.95 10.81
C THR A 105 5.98 18.01 10.99
N ASN A 106 6.27 18.81 9.95
CA ASN A 106 7.31 19.84 9.98
C ASN A 106 6.76 21.26 10.29
N ARG A 107 5.62 21.35 10.99
CA ARG A 107 5.02 22.60 11.50
C ARG A 107 4.78 22.52 13.00
#